data_AF-W1YTG5-F1
#
_entry.id   AF-W1YTG5-F1
#
_cell.length_a   1.000
_cell.length_b   1.000
_cell.length_c   1.000
_cell.angle_alpha   90.00
_cell.angle_beta   90.00
_cell.angle_gamma   90.00
#
_symmetry.space_group_name_H-M   'P 1'
#
loop_
_entity.id
_entity.type
_entity.pdbx_description
1 polymer ?
#
loop_
_entity_poly.entity_id
_entity_poly.type
_entity_poly.pdbx_seq_one_letter_code
_entity_poly.pdbx_strand_id
1 'polypeptide(L)'
;ATRGQGAQLNGYRLRGSTARDLDGTILATGFPFKAKQYATTYINIVGKLFNECADFRRTGSAALDLAYVAAGRVDGFFEIGLRPWDFAAGELLVREAGGIVSDFTGGHNY
;
A
#
# COMPACT_ATOMS: atom_id res chain seq x y z
N ALA A 1 12.36 9.41 3.81
CA ALA A 1 12.65 9.78 2.41
C ALA A 1 12.58 11.29 2.26
N THR A 2 13.30 11.84 1.29
CA THR A 2 13.22 13.24 0.90
C THR A 2 12.99 13.28 -0.60
N ARG A 3 12.16 14.21 -1.08
CA ARG A 3 11.80 14.29 -2.50
C ARG A 3 13.07 14.41 -3.37
N GLY A 4 13.25 13.47 -4.30
CA GLY A 4 14.39 13.39 -5.20
C GLY A 4 15.69 12.88 -4.58
N GLN A 5 15.66 12.33 -3.36
CA GLN A 5 16.84 11.80 -2.66
C GLN A 5 16.73 10.30 -2.33
N GLY A 6 15.61 9.67 -2.70
CA GLY A 6 15.35 8.26 -2.45
C GLY A 6 14.82 7.96 -1.05
N ALA A 7 14.39 6.71 -0.88
CA ALA A 7 13.95 6.15 0.39
C ALA A 7 15.09 5.37 1.05
N GLN A 8 15.16 5.44 2.39
CA GLN A 8 16.17 4.74 3.18
C GLN A 8 15.54 4.11 4.43
N LEU A 9 16.09 2.97 4.84
CA LEU A 9 15.83 2.30 6.11
C LEU A 9 17.17 2.07 6.80
N ASN A 10 17.34 2.62 8.00
CA ASN A 10 18.56 2.48 8.80
C ASN A 10 19.87 2.82 8.03
N GLY A 11 19.81 3.83 7.15
CA GLY A 11 20.95 4.28 6.33
C GLY A 11 21.16 3.52 5.02
N TYR A 12 20.38 2.47 4.75
CA TYR A 12 20.44 1.72 3.49
C TYR A 12 19.32 2.14 2.55
N ARG A 13 19.62 2.26 1.26
CA ARG A 13 18.62 2.58 0.24
C ARG A 13 17.57 1.48 0.14
N LEU A 14 16.32 1.89 0.02
CA LEU A 14 15.19 1.01 -0.24
C LEU A 14 14.86 0.98 -1.73
N ARG A 15 14.35 -0.16 -2.19
CA ARG A 15 13.63 -0.32 -3.45
C ARG A 15 12.42 -1.19 -3.18
N GLY A 16 11.29 -0.81 -3.79
CA GLY A 16 10.08 -1.62 -3.75
C GLY A 16 10.23 -2.94 -4.51
N SER A 17 9.17 -3.75 -4.47
CA SER A 17 9.10 -5.01 -5.22
C SER A 17 9.19 -4.79 -6.74
N THR A 18 9.67 -5.81 -7.45
CA THR A 18 9.71 -5.87 -8.92
C THR A 18 8.64 -6.78 -9.50
N ALA A 19 7.71 -7.28 -8.68
CA ALA A 19 6.59 -8.10 -9.14
C ALA A 19 5.77 -7.35 -10.19
N ARG A 20 5.38 -8.06 -11.26
CA ARG A 20 4.60 -7.52 -12.39
C ARG A 20 3.17 -8.05 -12.41
N ASP A 21 2.98 -9.26 -11.92
CA ASP A 21 1.71 -9.96 -11.83
C ASP A 21 1.33 -10.11 -10.36
N LEU A 22 0.05 -10.36 -10.09
CA LEU A 22 -0.44 -10.59 -8.72
C LEU A 22 -0.04 -11.98 -8.20
N ASP A 23 0.25 -12.93 -9.08
CA ASP A 23 0.67 -14.27 -8.69
C ASP A 23 1.98 -14.22 -7.88
N GLY A 24 1.99 -14.89 -6.73
CA GLY A 24 3.12 -14.88 -5.80
C GLY A 24 3.26 -13.61 -4.95
N THR A 25 2.39 -12.60 -5.11
CA THR A 25 2.49 -11.34 -4.36
C THR A 25 1.80 -11.38 -3.00
N ILE A 26 2.31 -10.59 -2.07
CA ILE A 26 1.72 -10.34 -0.77
C ILE A 26 1.14 -8.93 -0.76
N LEU A 27 -0.14 -8.81 -0.46
CA LEU A 27 -0.84 -7.52 -0.38
C LEU A 27 -1.13 -7.15 1.08
N ALA A 28 -0.92 -5.90 1.46
CA ALA A 28 -1.37 -5.37 2.74
C ALA A 28 -2.68 -4.60 2.59
N THR A 29 -3.52 -4.66 3.61
CA THR A 29 -4.81 -3.97 3.56
C THR A 29 -5.38 -3.68 4.96
N GLY A 30 -6.30 -2.71 5.03
CA GLY A 30 -6.94 -2.26 6.27
C GLY A 30 -8.47 -2.17 6.14
N PHE A 31 -9.19 -2.73 7.12
CA PHE A 31 -10.65 -2.72 7.08
C PHE A 31 -11.21 -1.32 7.42
N PRO A 32 -12.15 -0.80 6.61
CA PRO A 32 -12.73 0.52 6.83
C PRO A 32 -13.75 0.52 7.99
N PHE A 33 -13.28 0.49 9.25
CA PHE A 33 -14.16 0.46 10.43
C PHE A 33 -15.05 1.70 10.57
N LYS A 34 -14.53 2.87 10.14
CA LYS A 34 -15.25 4.15 10.21
C LYS A 34 -16.13 4.40 8.98
N ALA A 35 -15.95 3.64 7.90
CA ALA A 35 -16.67 3.79 6.64
C ALA A 35 -17.41 2.48 6.28
N LYS A 36 -18.24 2.01 7.22
CA LYS A 36 -19.00 0.76 7.08
C LYS A 36 -19.91 0.74 5.86
N GLN A 37 -20.30 1.90 5.32
CA GLN A 37 -21.07 1.99 4.08
C GLN A 37 -20.36 1.34 2.88
N TYR A 38 -19.03 1.21 2.91
CA TYR A 38 -18.25 0.56 1.85
C TYR A 38 -17.89 -0.90 2.13
N ALA A 39 -18.36 -1.48 3.25
CA ALA A 39 -17.93 -2.81 3.69
C ALA A 39 -18.19 -3.91 2.64
N THR A 40 -19.38 -3.93 2.02
CA THR A 40 -19.72 -4.93 0.99
C THR A 40 -18.80 -4.82 -0.23
N THR A 41 -18.62 -3.61 -0.75
CA THR A 41 -17.73 -3.37 -1.90
C THR A 41 -16.29 -3.76 -1.57
N TYR A 42 -15.82 -3.39 -0.38
CA TYR A 42 -14.48 -3.70 0.09
C TYR A 42 -14.24 -5.22 0.21
N ILE A 43 -15.17 -5.96 0.81
CA ILE A 43 -15.09 -7.43 0.92
C ILE A 43 -15.07 -8.07 -0.47
N ASN A 44 -15.83 -7.56 -1.42
CA ASN A 44 -15.81 -8.06 -2.80
C ASN A 44 -14.45 -7.82 -3.49
N ILE A 45 -13.80 -6.68 -3.24
CA ILE A 45 -12.46 -6.38 -3.78
C ILE A 45 -11.44 -7.34 -3.17
N VAL A 46 -11.43 -7.47 -1.84
CA VAL A 46 -10.53 -8.39 -1.13
C VAL A 46 -10.75 -9.82 -1.63
N GLY A 47 -12.00 -10.27 -1.77
CA GLY A 47 -12.32 -11.61 -2.24
C GLY A 47 -11.81 -11.90 -3.66
N LYS A 48 -11.83 -10.91 -4.57
CA LYS A 48 -11.23 -11.07 -5.90
C LYS A 48 -9.72 -11.18 -5.83
N LEU A 49 -9.08 -10.22 -5.15
CA LEU A 49 -7.62 -10.18 -5.03
C LEU A 49 -7.06 -11.40 -4.30
N PHE A 50 -7.78 -11.93 -3.31
CA PHE A 50 -7.36 -13.11 -2.56
C PHE A 50 -7.22 -14.37 -3.43
N ASN A 51 -7.94 -14.45 -4.54
CA ASN A 51 -7.80 -15.55 -5.49
C ASN A 51 -6.62 -15.37 -6.47
N GLU A 52 -6.08 -14.14 -6.57
CA GLU A 52 -5.01 -13.80 -7.53
C GLU A 52 -3.64 -13.61 -6.86
N CYS A 53 -3.62 -13.16 -5.60
CA CYS A 53 -2.38 -13.00 -4.83
C CYS A 53 -2.06 -14.22 -3.96
N ALA A 54 -0.82 -14.33 -3.49
CA ALA A 54 -0.40 -15.42 -2.62
C ALA A 54 -0.89 -15.27 -1.18
N ASP A 55 -0.87 -14.06 -0.62
CA ASP A 55 -1.24 -13.83 0.78
C ASP A 55 -1.69 -12.38 1.06
N PHE A 56 -2.43 -12.20 2.13
CA PHE A 56 -2.87 -10.91 2.64
C PHE A 56 -2.31 -10.62 4.03
N ARG A 57 -1.84 -9.39 4.24
CA ARG A 57 -1.35 -8.90 5.53
C ARG A 57 -2.21 -7.74 6.03
N ARG A 58 -2.35 -7.68 7.35
CA ARG A 58 -3.06 -6.61 8.03
C ARG A 58 -2.31 -6.26 9.31
N THR A 59 -1.45 -5.25 9.24
CA THR A 59 -0.69 -4.79 10.41
C THR A 59 -1.48 -3.83 11.31
N GLY A 60 -2.51 -3.19 10.74
CA GLY A 60 -3.36 -2.22 11.45
C GLY A 60 -2.79 -0.80 11.46
N SER A 61 -1.72 -0.53 10.69
CA SER A 61 -1.14 0.81 10.53
C SER A 61 -0.82 1.07 9.06
N ALA A 62 -1.59 1.95 8.42
CA ALA A 62 -1.40 2.33 7.01
C ALA A 62 0.00 2.90 6.75
N ALA A 63 0.51 3.71 7.68
CA ALA A 63 1.86 4.26 7.57
C ALA A 63 2.94 3.18 7.56
N LEU A 64 2.76 2.12 8.37
CA LEU A 64 3.69 0.99 8.42
C LEU A 64 3.56 0.11 7.17
N ASP A 65 2.35 -0.13 6.71
CA ASP A 65 2.09 -0.92 5.50
C ASP A 65 2.71 -0.24 4.27
N LEU A 66 2.57 1.08 4.13
CA LEU A 66 3.25 1.85 3.06
C LEU A 66 4.78 1.79 3.19
N ALA A 67 5.32 1.84 4.41
CA ALA A 67 6.76 1.68 4.62
C ALA A 67 7.25 0.27 4.24
N TYR A 68 6.43 -0.76 4.44
CA TYR A 68 6.72 -2.12 4.01
C TYR A 68 6.67 -2.29 2.49
N VAL A 69 5.73 -1.62 1.82
CA VAL A 69 5.72 -1.53 0.35
C VAL A 69 6.98 -0.85 -0.16
N ALA A 70 7.36 0.30 0.41
CA ALA A 70 8.59 1.00 0.05
C ALA A 70 9.85 0.13 0.28
N ALA A 71 9.82 -0.74 1.28
CA ALA A 71 10.92 -1.66 1.60
C ALA A 71 10.86 -3.02 0.86
N GLY A 72 9.85 -3.25 0.01
CA GLY A 72 9.68 -4.51 -0.71
C GLY A 72 9.33 -5.72 0.17
N ARG A 73 8.83 -5.49 1.39
CA ARG A 73 8.36 -6.57 2.29
C ARG A 73 6.94 -7.04 1.95
N VAL A 74 6.19 -6.17 1.31
CA VAL A 74 4.84 -6.37 0.80
C VAL A 74 4.85 -5.74 -0.60
N ASP A 75 4.14 -6.32 -1.54
CA ASP A 75 4.15 -5.89 -2.94
C ASP A 75 3.19 -4.74 -3.21
N GLY A 76 2.08 -4.66 -2.45
CA GLY A 76 1.09 -3.61 -2.60
C GLY A 76 0.29 -3.33 -1.33
N PHE A 77 -0.32 -2.15 -1.27
CA PHE A 77 -1.20 -1.75 -0.18
C PHE A 77 -2.42 -1.01 -0.73
N PHE A 78 -3.61 -1.32 -0.20
CA PHE A 78 -4.82 -0.56 -0.47
C PHE A 78 -5.70 -0.48 0.78
N GLU A 79 -6.37 0.66 0.97
CA GLU A 79 -7.32 0.88 2.07
C GLU A 79 -8.31 1.98 1.69
N ILE A 80 -9.50 1.97 2.31
CA ILE A 80 -10.54 2.98 2.10
C ILE A 80 -10.72 3.78 3.39
N GLY A 81 -10.83 5.11 3.26
CA GLY A 81 -11.20 5.99 4.38
C GLY A 81 -10.02 6.42 5.26
N LEU A 82 -8.80 6.43 4.71
CA LEU A 82 -7.64 7.01 5.37
C LEU A 82 -7.73 8.53 5.41
N ARG A 83 -7.15 9.13 6.45
CA ARG A 83 -6.94 10.58 6.51
C ARG A 83 -5.58 10.92 5.89
N PRO A 84 -5.38 12.17 5.42
CA PRO A 84 -4.10 12.57 4.80
C PRO A 84 -2.86 12.27 5.65
N TRP A 85 -2.96 12.42 6.96
CA TRP A 85 -1.85 12.15 7.88
C TRP A 85 -1.51 10.65 8.03
N ASP A 86 -2.44 9.74 7.71
CA ASP A 86 -2.20 8.30 7.81
C ASP A 86 -1.29 7.78 6.68
N PHE A 87 -1.33 8.44 5.51
CA PHE A 87 -0.58 8.00 4.33
C PHE A 87 0.46 8.99 3.80
N ALA A 88 0.41 10.30 4.09
CA ALA A 88 1.26 11.29 3.41
C ALA A 88 2.76 11.00 3.51
N ALA A 89 3.24 10.54 4.68
CA ALA A 89 4.63 10.15 4.85
C ALA A 89 4.96 8.84 4.11
N GLY A 90 4.03 7.89 4.12
CA GLY A 90 4.15 6.60 3.43
C GLY A 90 4.14 6.75 1.90
N GLU A 91 3.31 7.65 1.37
CA GLU A 91 3.27 7.98 -0.05
C GLU A 91 4.64 8.44 -0.54
N LEU A 92 5.27 9.38 0.17
CA LEU A 92 6.60 9.86 -0.19
C LEU A 92 7.64 8.73 -0.14
N LEU A 93 7.56 7.83 0.86
CA LEU A 93 8.44 6.67 0.94
C LEU A 93 8.28 5.75 -0.26
N VAL A 94 7.06 5.41 -0.63
CA VAL A 94 6.77 4.50 -1.76
C VAL A 94 7.23 5.12 -3.08
N ARG A 95 6.91 6.40 -3.33
CA ARG A 95 7.34 7.11 -4.55
C ARG A 95 8.86 7.18 -4.67
N GLU A 96 9.55 7.51 -3.58
CA GLU A 96 11.02 7.59 -3.56
C GLU A 96 11.71 6.21 -3.60
N ALA A 97 11.00 5.14 -3.26
CA ALA A 97 11.45 3.76 -3.45
C ALA A 97 11.21 3.24 -4.89
N GLY A 98 10.59 4.05 -5.76
CA GLY A 98 10.28 3.72 -7.14
C GLY A 98 8.90 3.08 -7.36
N GLY A 99 8.03 3.09 -6.35
CA GLY A 99 6.66 2.60 -6.45
C GLY A 99 5.66 3.65 -6.96
N ILE A 100 4.44 3.19 -7.23
CA ILE A 100 3.33 4.04 -7.69
C ILE A 100 2.30 4.15 -6.56
N VAL A 101 1.73 5.35 -6.40
CA VAL A 101 0.64 5.62 -5.46
C VAL A 101 -0.46 6.38 -6.20
N SER A 102 -1.67 5.81 -6.17
CA SER A 102 -2.85 6.37 -6.81
C SER A 102 -4.12 6.08 -5.99
N ASP A 103 -5.20 6.77 -6.32
CA ASP A 103 -6.54 6.36 -5.93
C ASP A 103 -7.01 5.12 -6.72
N PHE A 104 -8.18 4.59 -6.38
CA PHE A 104 -8.80 3.43 -7.05
C PHE A 104 -9.16 3.68 -8.53
N THR A 105 -9.18 4.93 -8.99
CA THR A 105 -9.41 5.32 -10.40
C THR A 105 -8.11 5.60 -11.15
N GLY A 106 -6.95 5.45 -10.51
CA GLY A 106 -5.63 5.74 -11.08
C GLY A 106 -5.22 7.21 -11.01
N GLY A 107 -5.98 8.05 -10.31
CA GLY A 107 -5.69 9.46 -10.10
C GLY A 107 -4.82 9.72 -8.87
N HIS A 108 -4.63 11.02 -8.58
CA HIS A 108 -3.93 11.51 -7.38
C HIS A 108 -4.83 12.35 -6.47
N ASN A 109 -6.16 12.23 -6.63
CA ASN A 109 -7.15 13.02 -5.91
C ASN A 109 -7.80 12.17 -4.81
N TYR A 110 -6.98 11.69 -3.87
CA TYR A 110 -7.37 10.90 -2.70
C TYR A 110 -7.27 11.69 -1.39
#